data_AF-A0A1U8DHZ3-F1
#
_entry.id   AF-A0A1U8DHZ3-F1
#
_cell.length_a   1.000
_cell.length_b   1.000
_cell.length_c   1.000
_cell.angle_alpha   90.00
_cell.angle_beta   90.00
_cell.angle_gamma   90.00
#
_symmetry.space_group_name_H-M   'P 1'
#
loop_
_entity.id
_entity.type
_entity.pdbx_description
1 polymer ?
#
loop_
_entity_poly.entity_id
_entity_poly.type
_entity_poly.pdbx_seq_one_letter_code
_entity_poly.pdbx_strand_id
1 'polypeptide(L)'
;MASLRRVKVLLALNLLAVAGFVLFLAKCRPIAVKTGDSFHEVHPRAEVANLTAHGGISPLQDAVLKRLSLLEDIVYRQLNGLSKSLGLIEGYGGRGKGGLPATLSPEEEEKAKGPHEKYGYNSYLSEKISLDRSIPDYRPT
;
A
#
# COMPACT_ATOMS: atom_id res chain seq x y z
N MET A 1 28.51 -28.92 -50.08
CA MET A 1 28.36 -27.44 -49.99
C MET A 1 27.00 -26.94 -49.47
N ALA A 2 26.06 -27.81 -49.06
CA ALA A 2 24.74 -27.39 -48.54
C ALA A 2 24.74 -27.05 -47.04
N SER A 3 25.62 -27.68 -46.25
CA SER A 3 25.74 -27.46 -44.80
C SER A 3 26.24 -26.06 -44.45
N LEU A 4 27.27 -25.58 -45.14
CA LEU A 4 27.86 -24.26 -44.86
C LEU A 4 26.87 -23.11 -45.12
N ARG A 5 25.99 -23.25 -46.13
CA ARG A 5 24.92 -22.26 -46.39
C ARG A 5 23.90 -22.24 -45.27
N ARG A 6 23.49 -23.41 -44.76
CA ARG A 6 22.55 -23.53 -43.62
C ARG A 6 23.16 -22.97 -42.33
N VAL A 7 24.43 -23.24 -42.07
CA VAL A 7 25.14 -22.71 -40.89
C VAL A 7 25.27 -21.18 -40.97
N LYS A 8 25.58 -20.62 -42.15
CA LYS A 8 25.61 -19.16 -42.36
C LYS A 8 24.24 -18.51 -42.15
N VAL A 9 23.17 -19.16 -42.61
CA VAL A 9 21.80 -18.66 -42.41
C VAL A 9 21.40 -18.69 -40.94
N LEU A 10 21.71 -19.77 -40.22
CA LEU A 10 21.46 -19.85 -38.78
C LEU A 10 22.26 -18.80 -37.99
N LEU A 11 23.51 -18.56 -38.37
CA LEU A 11 24.34 -17.52 -37.76
C LEU A 11 23.78 -16.12 -38.02
N ALA A 12 23.32 -15.84 -39.24
CA ALA A 12 22.71 -14.56 -39.59
C ALA A 12 21.38 -14.33 -38.83
N LEU A 13 20.54 -15.36 -38.71
CA LEU A 13 19.30 -15.31 -37.92
C LEU A 13 19.58 -15.08 -36.44
N ASN A 14 20.59 -15.74 -35.88
CA ASN A 14 20.98 -15.55 -34.49
C ASN A 14 21.50 -14.13 -34.24
N LEU A 15 22.35 -13.60 -35.12
CA LEU A 15 22.82 -12.22 -35.05
C LEU A 15 21.67 -11.21 -35.12
N LEU A 16 20.68 -11.44 -36.00
CA LEU A 16 19.51 -10.57 -36.12
C LEU A 16 18.65 -10.59 -34.85
N ALA A 17 18.48 -11.78 -34.24
CA ALA A 17 17.75 -11.92 -32.98
C ALA A 17 18.45 -11.19 -31.82
N VAL A 18 19.77 -11.33 -31.70
CA VAL A 18 20.57 -10.65 -30.67
C VAL A 18 20.54 -9.13 -30.87
N ALA A 19 20.72 -8.65 -32.09
CA ALA A 19 20.64 -7.23 -32.40
C ALA A 19 19.25 -6.65 -32.09
N GLY A 20 18.18 -7.37 -32.45
CA GLY A 20 16.81 -7.00 -32.11
C GLY A 20 16.56 -6.96 -30.60
N PHE A 21 17.08 -7.92 -29.85
CA PHE A 21 16.96 -7.96 -28.40
C PHE A 21 17.73 -6.81 -27.72
N VAL A 22 18.94 -6.49 -28.18
CA VAL A 22 19.73 -5.35 -27.66
C VAL A 22 19.05 -4.01 -27.98
N LEU A 23 18.52 -3.84 -29.18
CA LEU A 23 17.72 -2.66 -29.55
C LEU A 23 16.44 -2.56 -28.71
N PHE A 24 15.78 -3.68 -28.45
CA PHE A 24 14.62 -3.75 -27.57
C PHE A 24 14.99 -3.34 -26.14
N LEU A 25 16.07 -3.86 -25.56
CA LEU A 25 16.55 -3.45 -24.23
C LEU A 25 16.99 -1.97 -24.17
N ALA A 26 17.58 -1.46 -25.25
CA ALA A 26 18.00 -0.06 -25.32
C ALA A 26 16.81 0.90 -25.45
N LYS A 27 15.76 0.51 -26.18
CA LYS A 27 14.53 1.32 -26.38
C LYS A 27 13.57 1.19 -25.20
N CYS A 28 13.40 -0.03 -24.70
CA CYS A 28 12.68 -0.36 -23.49
C CYS A 28 13.67 -0.31 -22.33
N ARG A 29 14.16 0.88 -21.96
CA ARG A 29 14.92 1.05 -20.71
C ARG A 29 14.12 0.41 -19.57
N PRO A 30 14.56 -0.71 -18.97
CA PRO A 30 13.98 -1.12 -17.71
C PRO A 30 14.33 -0.02 -16.71
N ILE A 31 13.36 0.36 -15.89
CA ILE A 31 13.57 1.20 -14.70
C ILE A 31 14.76 0.60 -13.96
N ALA A 32 15.93 1.23 -14.11
CA ALA A 32 17.13 0.82 -13.43
C ALA A 32 16.91 1.10 -11.95
N VAL A 33 16.50 0.06 -11.21
CA VAL A 33 16.64 0.04 -9.77
C VAL A 33 18.14 0.06 -9.50
N LYS A 34 18.68 1.28 -9.36
CA LYS A 34 20.04 1.51 -8.87
C LYS A 34 20.08 1.08 -7.41
N THR A 35 20.54 -0.15 -7.19
CA THR A 35 21.15 -0.55 -5.92
C THR A 35 22.63 -0.20 -6.04
N GLY A 36 23.16 0.65 -5.14
CA GLY A 36 24.59 0.92 -5.03
C GLY A 36 24.94 2.36 -4.66
N ASP A 37 25.00 2.60 -3.34
CA ASP A 37 25.82 3.55 -2.58
C ASP A 37 26.19 4.92 -3.17
N SER A 38 25.79 5.98 -2.47
CA SER A 38 26.68 6.83 -1.64
C SER A 38 26.05 8.18 -1.31
N PHE A 39 26.25 8.61 -0.07
CA PHE A 39 25.81 9.86 0.52
C PHE A 39 26.43 11.08 -0.18
N HIS A 40 25.62 12.07 -0.59
CA HIS A 40 25.72 13.49 -0.20
C HIS A 40 24.76 14.38 -1.03
N GLU A 41 24.01 15.22 -0.30
CA GLU A 41 23.77 16.65 -0.59
C GLU A 41 22.83 17.11 -1.72
N VAL A 42 21.72 17.70 -1.27
CA VAL A 42 21.00 18.89 -1.78
C VAL A 42 20.34 18.85 -3.17
N HIS A 43 19.00 18.86 -3.11
CA HIS A 43 18.00 19.44 -4.01
C HIS A 43 18.52 20.21 -5.26
N PRO A 44 17.94 19.97 -6.45
CA PRO A 44 16.84 20.86 -6.85
C PRO A 44 15.68 20.14 -7.57
N ARG A 45 14.48 20.29 -7.00
CA ARG A 45 13.24 20.69 -7.69
C ARG A 45 13.20 20.37 -9.20
N ALA A 46 12.86 19.13 -9.54
CA ALA A 46 12.37 18.77 -10.87
C ALA A 46 10.85 18.54 -10.76
N GLU A 47 10.13 19.62 -11.04
CA GLU A 47 8.90 19.63 -11.82
C GLU A 47 7.94 18.45 -11.61
N VAL A 48 6.96 18.70 -10.72
CA VAL A 48 5.67 18.00 -10.72
C VAL A 48 4.98 18.30 -12.04
N ALA A 49 5.35 17.56 -13.08
CA ALA A 49 4.61 17.50 -14.33
C ALA A 49 3.37 16.66 -14.07
N ASN A 50 2.24 17.34 -13.84
CA ASN A 50 0.90 16.78 -13.89
C ASN A 50 0.70 15.99 -15.19
N LEU A 51 0.88 14.68 -15.14
CA LEU A 51 0.51 13.74 -16.21
C LEU A 51 -0.97 13.33 -16.10
N THR A 52 -1.85 14.26 -15.71
CA THR A 52 -3.30 14.08 -15.69
C THR A 52 -4.00 14.67 -16.92
N ALA A 53 -3.27 14.85 -18.03
CA ALA A 53 -3.86 15.32 -19.28
C ALA A 53 -3.48 14.38 -20.44
N HIS A 54 -4.51 13.73 -20.98
CA HIS A 54 -4.53 13.02 -22.28
C HIS A 54 -3.86 11.64 -22.38
N GLY A 55 -4.55 10.65 -21.83
CA GLY A 55 -4.51 9.28 -22.34
C GLY A 55 -5.75 8.56 -21.85
N GLY A 56 -6.71 8.29 -22.74
CA GLY A 56 -7.93 7.57 -22.39
C GLY A 56 -7.56 6.29 -21.65
N ILE A 57 -8.17 6.11 -20.47
CA ILE A 57 -7.94 4.94 -19.63
C ILE A 57 -8.14 3.71 -20.51
N SER A 58 -7.09 2.90 -20.66
CA SER A 58 -7.17 1.74 -21.54
C SER A 58 -8.30 0.83 -21.03
N PRO A 59 -9.08 0.15 -21.91
CA PRO A 59 -10.16 -0.74 -21.47
C PRO A 59 -9.68 -1.83 -20.51
N LEU A 60 -8.39 -2.17 -20.59
CA LEU A 60 -7.71 -3.04 -19.65
C LEU A 60 -7.55 -2.42 -18.25
N GLN A 61 -7.15 -1.15 -18.16
CA GLN A 61 -7.07 -0.44 -16.88
C GLN A 61 -8.45 -0.30 -16.23
N ASP A 62 -9.49 0.02 -17.00
CA ASP A 62 -10.86 0.07 -16.48
C ASP A 62 -11.36 -1.30 -16.00
N ALA A 63 -11.05 -2.36 -16.74
CA ALA A 63 -11.39 -3.73 -16.35
C ALA A 63 -10.65 -4.16 -15.08
N VAL A 64 -9.38 -3.78 -14.93
CA VAL A 64 -8.58 -4.03 -13.73
C VAL A 64 -9.13 -3.25 -12.55
N LEU A 65 -9.42 -1.96 -12.71
CA LEU A 65 -10.01 -1.13 -11.65
C LEU A 65 -11.38 -1.66 -11.21
N LYS A 66 -12.24 -2.07 -12.15
CA LYS A 66 -13.52 -2.71 -11.83
C LYS A 66 -13.35 -4.03 -11.10
N ARG A 67 -12.38 -4.85 -11.49
CA ARG A 67 -12.08 -6.12 -10.80
C ARG A 67 -11.53 -5.89 -9.40
N LEU A 68 -10.68 -4.88 -9.22
CA LEU A 68 -10.14 -4.51 -7.91
C LEU A 68 -11.24 -3.98 -7.00
N SER A 69 -12.13 -3.11 -7.49
CA SER A 69 -13.29 -2.62 -6.74
C SER A 69 -14.27 -3.74 -6.39
N LEU A 70 -14.53 -4.68 -7.29
CA LEU A 70 -15.40 -5.82 -7.02
C LEU A 70 -14.75 -6.81 -6.03
N LEU A 71 -13.43 -6.99 -6.10
CA LEU A 71 -12.69 -7.76 -5.10
C LEU A 71 -12.73 -7.08 -3.74
N GLU A 72 -12.56 -5.76 -3.70
CA GLU A 72 -12.71 -4.96 -2.49
C GLU A 72 -14.10 -5.16 -1.89
N ASP A 73 -15.17 -5.06 -2.68
CA ASP A 73 -16.55 -5.24 -2.23
C ASP A 73 -16.82 -6.66 -1.71
N ILE A 74 -16.26 -7.69 -2.36
CA ILE A 74 -16.39 -9.09 -1.91
C ILE A 74 -15.58 -9.32 -0.64
N VAL A 75 -14.35 -8.82 -0.56
CA VAL A 75 -13.53 -8.88 0.65
C VAL A 75 -14.22 -8.13 1.78
N TYR A 76 -14.79 -6.96 1.51
CA TYR A 76 -15.59 -6.21 2.48
C TYR A 76 -16.82 -6.99 2.88
N ARG A 77 -17.61 -7.57 1.97
CA ARG A 77 -18.83 -8.33 2.32
C ARG A 77 -18.56 -9.68 2.99
N GLN A 78 -17.52 -10.40 2.58
CA GLN A 78 -17.12 -11.68 3.20
C GLN A 78 -16.42 -11.46 4.54
N LEU A 79 -15.72 -10.34 4.73
CA LEU A 79 -15.13 -9.94 6.00
C LEU A 79 -15.98 -8.90 6.76
N ASN A 80 -17.20 -8.58 6.32
CA ASN A 80 -18.11 -7.57 6.92
C ASN A 80 -18.73 -8.04 8.25
N GLY A 81 -18.06 -8.96 8.91
CA GLY A 81 -18.24 -9.27 10.32
C GLY A 81 -16.93 -9.54 11.06
N LEU A 82 -15.76 -9.37 10.41
CA LEU A 82 -14.46 -9.81 10.94
C LEU A 82 -13.31 -8.81 10.79
N SER A 83 -13.30 -7.94 9.77
CA SER A 83 -12.19 -6.99 9.56
C SER A 83 -12.64 -5.53 9.63
N LYS A 84 -11.80 -4.67 10.22
CA LYS A 84 -12.03 -3.22 10.28
C LYS A 84 -12.04 -2.61 8.89
N SER A 85 -12.97 -1.71 8.67
CA SER A 85 -13.06 -0.87 7.49
C SER A 85 -11.79 -0.04 7.30
N LEU A 86 -11.26 0.01 6.07
CA LEU A 86 -9.99 0.68 5.72
C LEU A 86 -9.98 2.20 6.04
N GLY A 87 -11.15 2.81 6.23
CA GLY A 87 -11.30 4.21 6.67
C GLY A 87 -11.51 4.40 8.19
N LEU A 88 -11.76 3.31 8.94
CA LEU A 88 -11.81 3.29 10.40
C LEU A 88 -10.53 2.66 10.97
N ILE A 89 -9.41 2.92 10.29
CA ILE A 89 -8.09 2.58 10.80
C ILE A 89 -7.87 3.45 12.03
N GLU A 90 -7.67 2.81 13.17
CA GLU A 90 -7.18 3.42 14.40
C GLU A 90 -6.08 4.44 14.08
N GLY A 91 -6.40 5.73 14.21
CA GLY A 91 -5.50 6.82 13.88
C GLY A 91 -4.15 6.65 14.57
N TYR A 92 -3.07 7.04 13.90
CA TYR A 92 -1.71 6.89 14.41
C TYR A 92 -1.59 7.57 15.80
N GLY A 93 -1.30 6.80 16.85
CA GLY A 93 -1.13 7.34 18.22
C GLY A 93 -2.42 7.52 19.02
N GLY A 94 -3.55 6.91 18.63
CA GLY A 94 -4.79 6.94 19.41
C GLY A 94 -4.63 6.43 20.85
N ARG A 95 -5.36 7.02 21.79
CA ARG A 95 -5.36 6.60 23.20
C ARG A 95 -5.91 5.17 23.30
N GLY A 96 -5.21 4.31 24.05
CA GLY A 96 -5.60 2.91 24.19
C GLY A 96 -5.30 2.02 22.98
N LYS A 97 -4.43 2.49 22.07
CA LYS A 97 -4.00 1.74 20.88
C LYS A 97 -3.29 0.44 21.24
N GLY A 98 -3.59 -0.62 20.48
CA GLY A 98 -3.02 -1.94 20.70
C GLY A 98 -3.36 -2.53 22.07
N GLY A 99 -4.50 -2.13 22.65
CA GLY A 99 -4.94 -2.58 23.97
C GLY A 99 -4.10 -2.05 25.14
N LEU A 100 -3.25 -1.05 24.91
CA LEU A 100 -2.45 -0.43 25.97
C LEU A 100 -3.35 0.31 26.99
N PRO A 101 -2.94 0.39 28.26
CA PRO A 101 -3.67 1.15 29.26
C PRO A 101 -3.71 2.63 28.87
N ALA A 102 -4.90 3.23 28.98
CA ALA A 102 -5.12 4.65 28.78
C ALA A 102 -5.36 5.31 30.14
N THR A 103 -4.64 6.39 30.42
CA THR A 103 -4.77 7.16 31.67
C THR A 103 -5.28 8.55 31.39
N LEU A 104 -5.97 9.14 32.37
CA LEU A 104 -6.42 10.52 32.35
C LEU A 104 -5.38 11.41 33.03
N SER A 105 -5.26 12.67 32.58
CA SER A 105 -4.56 13.69 33.36
C SER A 105 -5.40 14.11 34.59
N PRO A 106 -4.79 14.72 35.62
CA PRO A 106 -5.53 15.19 36.80
C PRO A 106 -6.69 16.14 36.45
N GLU A 107 -6.52 16.98 35.44
CA GLU A 107 -7.56 17.90 34.96
C GLU A 107 -8.72 17.18 34.25
N GLU A 108 -8.41 16.09 33.55
CA GLU A 108 -9.40 15.24 32.90
C GLU A 108 -10.15 14.37 33.91
N GLU A 109 -9.49 14.01 35.01
CA GLU A 109 -10.07 13.21 36.09
C GLU A 109 -11.21 13.95 36.78
N GLU A 110 -11.06 15.26 37.02
CA GLU A 110 -12.14 16.13 37.51
C GLU A 110 -13.37 16.08 36.60
N LYS A 111 -13.17 16.10 35.28
CA LYS A 111 -14.25 16.03 34.27
C LYS A 111 -14.87 14.64 34.17
N ALA A 112 -14.13 13.61 34.56
CA ALA A 112 -14.59 12.23 34.60
C ALA A 112 -15.35 11.89 35.89
N LYS A 113 -15.38 12.78 36.90
CA LYS A 113 -16.19 12.62 38.12
C LYS A 113 -17.68 12.72 37.76
N GLY A 114 -18.48 11.74 38.17
CA GLY A 114 -19.93 11.68 37.92
C GLY A 114 -20.35 10.59 36.93
N PRO A 115 -19.90 10.60 35.65
CA PRO A 115 -20.29 9.58 34.67
C PRO A 115 -19.98 8.14 35.11
N HIS A 116 -18.92 7.95 35.90
CA HIS A 116 -18.59 6.64 36.47
C HIS A 116 -19.70 6.08 37.36
N GLU A 117 -20.38 6.91 38.14
CA GLU A 117 -21.47 6.49 39.04
C GLU A 117 -22.69 6.02 38.26
N LYS A 118 -22.94 6.62 37.08
CA LYS A 118 -24.08 6.27 36.24
C LYS A 118 -23.92 4.93 35.54
N TYR A 119 -22.70 4.62 35.07
CA TYR A 119 -22.46 3.47 34.19
C TYR A 119 -21.58 2.37 34.78
N GLY A 120 -20.92 2.61 35.92
CA GLY A 120 -19.99 1.66 36.53
C GLY A 120 -18.63 1.55 35.83
N TYR A 121 -18.36 2.38 34.82
CA TYR A 121 -17.08 2.45 34.11
C TYR A 121 -16.74 3.90 33.74
N ASN A 122 -15.48 4.17 33.39
CA ASN A 122 -15.04 5.52 33.02
C ASN A 122 -15.48 5.85 31.58
N SER A 123 -16.70 6.36 31.43
CA SER A 123 -17.26 6.71 30.11
C SER A 123 -16.49 7.85 29.44
N TYR A 124 -16.01 8.82 30.23
CA TYR A 124 -15.20 9.94 29.73
C TYR A 124 -13.92 9.46 29.04
N LEU A 125 -13.23 8.48 29.63
CA LEU A 125 -12.06 7.86 29.02
C LEU A 125 -12.44 6.99 27.81
N SER A 126 -13.55 6.27 27.90
CA SER A 126 -14.05 5.41 26.80
C SER A 126 -14.38 6.21 25.54
N GLU A 127 -14.96 7.41 25.67
CA GLU A 127 -15.28 8.31 24.55
C GLU A 127 -14.04 8.80 23.80
N LYS A 128 -12.88 8.83 24.47
CA LYS A 128 -11.59 9.23 23.89
C LYS A 128 -10.82 8.08 23.26
N ILE A 129 -11.26 6.85 23.46
CA ILE A 129 -10.65 5.65 22.87
C ILE A 129 -11.36 5.39 21.53
N SER A 130 -10.59 5.01 20.51
CA SER A 130 -11.16 4.66 19.21
C SER A 130 -12.09 3.46 19.33
N LEU A 131 -13.28 3.56 18.72
CA LEU A 131 -14.24 2.46 18.62
C LEU A 131 -13.65 1.25 17.86
N ASP A 132 -12.74 1.53 16.94
CA ASP A 132 -12.06 0.55 16.10
C ASP A 132 -10.62 0.28 16.58
N ARG A 133 -10.37 0.32 17.89
CA ARG A 133 -9.03 0.06 18.44
C ARG A 133 -8.56 -1.38 18.26
N SER A 134 -7.26 -1.59 18.04
CA SER A 134 -6.64 -2.92 17.97
C SER A 134 -6.41 -3.50 19.37
N ILE A 135 -6.56 -4.82 19.52
CA ILE A 135 -6.36 -5.54 20.79
C ILE A 135 -5.42 -6.73 20.54
N PRO A 136 -4.45 -7.00 21.42
CA PRO A 136 -3.57 -8.16 21.33
C PRO A 136 -4.35 -9.47 21.52
N ASP A 137 -3.91 -10.51 20.84
CA ASP A 137 -4.50 -11.84 20.94
C ASP A 137 -3.95 -12.58 22.16
N TYR A 138 -4.83 -12.92 23.11
CA TYR A 138 -4.49 -13.66 24.32
C TYR A 138 -5.03 -15.09 24.33
N ARG A 139 -5.48 -15.62 23.17
CA ARG A 139 -5.99 -16.99 23.07
C ARG A 139 -4.84 -18.01 23.22
N PRO A 140 -5.10 -19.20 23.80
CA PRO A 140 -4.11 -20.27 23.85
C PRO A 140 -3.72 -20.75 22.44
N THR A 141 -2.45 -21.09 22.25
CA THR A 141 -1.91 -21.74 21.04
C THR A 141 -2.06 -23.25 21.07
#